data_AF-A0A9P6ZJ88-F1
#
_entry.id   AF-A0A9P6ZJ88-F1
#
_cell.length_a   1.000
_cell.length_b   1.000
_cell.length_c   1.000
_cell.angle_alpha   90.00
_cell.angle_beta   90.00
_cell.angle_gamma   90.00
#
_symmetry.space_group_name_H-M   'P 1'
#
loop_
_entity.id
_entity.type
_entity.pdbx_description
1 polymer ?
#
loop_
_entity_poly.entity_id
_entity_poly.type
_entity_poly.pdbx_seq_one_letter_code
_entity_poly.pdbx_strand_id
1 'polypeptide(L)'
;MREVDAVKYNKKPQYTHLCENGTGNSQSVQQLRLSFSRSSSPVNVTPTEPYIHRLPVELLQQVFLLIVNDVPDCPSIFSCGSDIISVDVASPPLVFIRVCRLWRVVAHSTAGVWSRIQVVLPGKYKPLKPFLPYLLQCWLARSGSLPLTLYIVDKPLHRQLEPDPLG
;
A
#
# COMPACT_ATOMS: atom_id res chain seq x y z
N MET A 1 13.00 -16.39 42.42
CA MET A 1 14.29 -15.82 42.01
C MET A 1 14.96 -16.80 41.06
N ARG A 2 14.87 -16.56 39.75
CA ARG A 2 15.76 -17.06 38.69
C ARG A 2 15.45 -16.25 37.43
N GLU A 3 16.40 -15.39 37.14
CA GLU A 3 16.52 -14.48 36.02
C GLU A 3 16.94 -15.29 34.79
N VAL A 4 16.27 -15.11 33.65
CA VAL A 4 16.69 -15.68 32.37
C VAL A 4 16.70 -14.58 31.31
N ASP A 5 17.91 -14.07 31.12
CA ASP A 5 18.53 -13.43 29.97
C ASP A 5 17.65 -12.78 28.90
N ALA A 6 17.77 -11.45 28.85
CA ALA A 6 17.34 -10.61 27.74
C ALA A 6 18.21 -10.85 26.50
N VAL A 7 17.64 -11.47 25.47
CA VAL A 7 18.28 -11.56 24.16
C VAL A 7 18.21 -10.19 23.47
N LYS A 8 19.33 -9.46 23.48
CA LYS A 8 19.55 -8.28 22.65
C LYS A 8 19.60 -8.66 21.17
N TYR A 9 18.47 -8.57 20.47
CA TYR A 9 18.45 -8.56 19.01
C TYR A 9 18.73 -7.14 18.50
N ASN A 10 20.00 -6.86 18.26
CA ASN A 10 20.47 -5.69 17.54
C ASN A 10 20.51 -6.01 16.03
N LYS A 11 19.42 -5.76 15.32
CA LYS A 11 19.42 -5.64 13.85
C LYS A 11 18.43 -4.54 13.48
N LYS A 12 18.95 -3.35 13.12
CA LYS A 12 18.17 -2.31 12.46
C LYS A 12 17.63 -2.86 11.13
N PRO A 13 16.32 -2.93 10.90
CA PRO A 13 15.81 -3.25 9.58
C PRO A 13 15.90 -2.00 8.69
N GLN A 14 16.62 -2.12 7.57
CA GLN A 14 16.64 -1.11 6.51
C GLN A 14 15.30 -1.13 5.76
N TYR A 15 14.35 -0.31 6.18
CA TYR A 15 13.12 0.00 5.41
C TYR A 15 12.89 1.51 5.34
N THR A 16 13.93 2.28 5.03
CA THR A 16 13.91 3.74 5.11
C THR A 16 13.33 4.48 3.90
N HIS A 17 12.80 3.81 2.87
CA HIS A 17 12.49 4.50 1.60
C HIS A 17 11.01 4.58 1.17
N LEU A 18 10.04 4.17 2.01
CA LEU A 18 8.63 4.15 1.58
C LEU A 18 7.76 5.28 2.15
N CYS A 19 8.24 6.03 3.13
CA CYS A 19 7.52 7.15 3.75
C CYS A 19 8.43 8.40 3.86
N GLU A 20 9.02 8.85 2.73
CA GLU A 20 9.64 10.19 2.67
C GLU A 20 8.59 11.22 2.23
N ASN A 21 8.33 12.17 3.12
CA ASN A 21 7.43 13.31 2.93
C ASN A 21 8.15 14.42 2.17
N GLY A 22 7.42 15.06 1.25
CA GLY A 22 7.87 16.28 0.59
C GLY A 22 7.80 17.47 1.55
N THR A 23 8.96 18.07 1.79
CA THR A 23 9.13 19.50 2.13
C THR A 23 10.45 19.96 1.50
N GLY A 24 10.44 21.12 0.86
CA GLY A 24 11.38 21.51 -0.20
C GLY A 24 12.85 21.67 0.19
N ASN A 25 13.73 21.51 -0.81
CA ASN A 25 14.53 22.64 -1.29
C ASN A 25 15.13 22.37 -2.67
N SER A 26 15.27 23.46 -3.41
CA SER A 26 15.74 23.55 -4.79
C SER A 26 17.22 23.19 -4.92
N GLN A 27 17.57 22.74 -6.14
CA GLN A 27 18.91 22.49 -6.67
C GLN A 27 19.54 21.13 -6.35
N SER A 28 19.53 20.27 -7.38
CA SER A 28 20.55 19.26 -7.75
C SER A 28 19.97 17.88 -8.06
N VAL A 29 19.19 17.75 -9.15
CA VAL A 29 19.06 16.47 -9.87
C VAL A 29 19.04 16.76 -11.36
N GLN A 30 20.18 17.19 -11.89
CA GLN A 30 20.41 17.08 -13.33
C GLN A 30 20.93 15.67 -13.64
N GLN A 31 20.35 15.11 -14.71
CA GLN A 31 20.92 14.06 -15.56
C GLN A 31 20.88 12.62 -15.06
N LEU A 32 19.73 11.98 -15.31
CA LEU A 32 19.72 10.66 -15.96
C LEU A 32 18.61 10.64 -17.01
N ARG A 33 18.93 11.13 -18.22
CA ARG A 33 18.13 10.87 -19.43
C ARG A 33 18.35 9.40 -19.80
N LEU A 34 17.34 8.56 -19.59
CA LEU A 34 17.29 7.25 -20.23
C LEU A 34 17.04 7.47 -21.72
N SER A 35 18.06 7.18 -22.53
CA SER A 35 17.99 7.13 -23.99
C SER A 35 17.08 6.00 -24.43
N PHE A 36 15.84 6.33 -24.78
CA PHE A 36 14.96 5.44 -25.52
C PHE A 36 15.21 5.66 -27.01
N SER A 37 16.09 4.86 -27.59
CA SER A 37 16.28 4.81 -29.04
C SER A 37 15.09 4.11 -29.68
N ARG A 38 14.17 4.87 -30.29
CA ARG A 38 13.20 4.31 -31.24
C ARG A 38 13.38 4.95 -32.60
N SER A 39 13.54 4.07 -33.58
CA SER A 39 13.72 4.29 -35.01
C SER A 39 12.89 5.46 -35.57
N SER A 40 13.54 6.25 -36.41
CA SER A 40 13.01 7.42 -37.11
C SER A 40 11.96 7.06 -38.16
N SER A 41 10.76 7.61 -38.01
CA SER A 41 9.89 8.01 -39.12
C SER A 41 9.25 9.36 -38.76
N PRO A 42 9.31 10.39 -39.61
CA PRO A 42 8.76 11.70 -39.29
C PRO A 42 7.27 11.71 -39.62
N VAL A 43 6.46 11.10 -38.76
CA VAL A 43 5.05 11.49 -38.67
C VAL A 43 5.01 12.56 -37.58
N ASN A 44 4.66 13.79 -37.96
CA ASN A 44 4.53 14.93 -37.06
C ASN A 44 3.28 14.72 -36.17
N VAL A 45 3.34 13.74 -35.27
CA VAL A 45 2.33 13.50 -34.24
C VAL A 45 2.68 14.46 -33.11
N THR A 46 1.93 15.55 -32.98
CA THR A 46 1.99 16.38 -31.80
C THR A 46 1.77 15.49 -30.57
N PRO A 47 2.62 15.57 -29.52
CA PRO A 47 2.42 14.77 -28.32
C PRO A 47 1.06 15.10 -27.73
N THR A 48 0.08 14.22 -27.96
CA THR A 48 -1.24 14.38 -27.36
C THR A 48 -1.11 14.06 -25.88
N GLU A 49 -1.37 15.08 -25.06
CA GLU A 49 -1.37 14.90 -23.63
C GLU A 49 -2.38 13.80 -23.25
N PRO A 50 -1.97 12.79 -22.46
CA PRO A 50 -2.88 11.72 -22.08
C PRO A 50 -4.14 12.26 -21.43
N TYR A 51 -5.31 11.72 -21.79
CA TYR A 51 -6.62 12.20 -21.31
C TYR A 51 -6.72 12.31 -19.78
N ILE A 52 -6.00 11.47 -19.04
CA ILE A 52 -5.99 11.48 -17.58
C ILE A 52 -5.43 12.76 -16.97
N HIS A 53 -4.58 13.50 -17.69
CA HIS A 53 -4.04 14.77 -17.21
C HIS A 53 -4.98 15.96 -17.45
N ARG A 54 -6.01 15.76 -18.28
CA ARG A 54 -7.06 16.76 -18.53
C ARG A 54 -8.20 16.70 -17.53
N LEU A 55 -8.26 15.63 -16.72
CA LEU A 55 -9.27 15.47 -15.68
C LEU A 55 -8.93 16.40 -14.52
N PRO A 56 -9.86 17.27 -14.07
CA PRO A 56 -9.69 18.04 -12.83
C PRO A 56 -9.33 17.10 -11.67
N VAL A 57 -8.41 17.56 -10.82
CA VAL A 57 -7.88 16.73 -9.74
C VAL A 57 -8.98 16.28 -8.79
N GLU A 58 -10.00 17.12 -8.56
CA GLU A 58 -11.15 16.86 -7.71
C GLU A 58 -11.96 15.66 -8.21
N LEU A 59 -12.11 15.52 -9.54
CA LEU A 59 -12.81 14.38 -10.12
C LEU A 59 -11.99 13.10 -9.99
N LEU A 60 -10.66 13.18 -10.15
CA LEU A 60 -9.79 12.03 -9.93
C LEU A 60 -9.82 11.57 -8.46
N GLN A 61 -9.82 12.51 -7.51
CA GLN A 61 -9.99 12.23 -6.09
C GLN A 61 -11.32 11.54 -5.82
N GLN A 62 -12.40 12.05 -6.41
CA GLN A 62 -13.73 11.46 -6.22
C GLN A 62 -13.80 10.04 -6.75
N VAL A 63 -13.19 9.75 -7.91
CA VAL A 63 -13.08 8.39 -8.44
C VAL A 63 -12.33 7.48 -7.46
N PHE A 64 -11.21 7.93 -6.88
CA PHE A 64 -10.48 7.13 -5.90
C PHE A 64 -11.28 6.86 -4.63
N LEU A 65 -12.00 7.87 -4.13
CA LEU A 65 -12.86 7.74 -2.97
C LEU A 65 -14.02 6.78 -3.23
N LEU A 66 -14.64 6.85 -4.41
CA LEU A 66 -15.68 5.90 -4.81
C LEU A 66 -15.12 4.48 -4.83
N ILE A 67 -13.99 4.24 -5.50
CA ILE A 67 -13.38 2.90 -5.58
C ILE A 67 -13.05 2.35 -4.19
N VAL A 68 -12.53 3.16 -3.26
CA VAL A 68 -12.19 2.69 -1.89
C VAL A 68 -13.43 2.44 -1.04
N ASN A 69 -14.52 3.18 -1.25
CA ASN A 69 -15.73 3.07 -0.43
C ASN A 69 -16.79 2.12 -0.99
N ASP A 70 -16.78 1.84 -2.29
CA ASP A 70 -17.78 1.03 -3.00
C ASP A 70 -17.48 -0.47 -2.97
N VAL A 71 -16.32 -0.90 -2.44
CA VAL A 71 -16.07 -2.34 -2.25
C VAL A 71 -16.79 -2.81 -0.97
N PRO A 72 -17.87 -3.62 -1.07
CA PRO A 72 -18.62 -4.09 0.09
C PRO A 72 -17.74 -4.93 1.03
N ASP A 73 -16.80 -5.68 0.44
CA ASP A 73 -15.73 -6.38 1.13
C ASP A 73 -14.45 -5.58 0.93
N CYS A 74 -14.06 -4.75 1.91
CA CYS A 74 -12.80 -4.02 1.84
C CYS A 74 -11.69 -4.99 1.42
N PRO A 75 -10.95 -4.73 0.32
CA PRO A 75 -9.98 -5.70 -0.16
C PRO A 75 -8.98 -5.98 0.96
N SER A 76 -8.65 -7.25 1.16
CA SER A 76 -7.69 -7.65 2.20
C SER A 76 -6.29 -7.22 1.77
N ILE A 77 -5.97 -5.94 1.98
CA ILE A 77 -4.69 -5.32 1.61
C ILE A 77 -3.54 -6.09 2.26
N PHE A 78 -3.75 -6.54 3.49
CA PHE A 78 -2.77 -7.28 4.26
C PHE A 78 -3.31 -8.65 4.65
N SER A 79 -2.51 -9.69 4.40
CA SER A 79 -2.72 -11.02 4.95
C SER A 79 -1.50 -11.46 5.74
N CYS A 80 -1.67 -11.70 7.04
CA CYS A 80 -0.62 -12.20 7.90
C CYS A 80 -0.68 -13.73 7.96
N GLY A 81 0.30 -14.39 7.35
CA GLY A 81 0.54 -15.83 7.49
C GLY A 81 1.36 -16.15 8.74
N SER A 82 1.71 -17.43 8.91
CA SER A 82 2.55 -17.88 10.04
C SER A 82 3.89 -17.15 10.10
N ASP A 83 4.47 -16.87 8.93
CA ASP A 83 5.84 -16.37 8.80
C ASP A 83 6.00 -15.27 7.73
N ILE A 84 4.94 -14.86 7.04
CA ILE A 84 5.03 -13.83 5.98
C ILE A 84 3.80 -12.94 6.04
N ILE A 85 4.00 -11.62 5.92
CA ILE A 85 2.93 -10.67 5.63
C ILE A 85 2.87 -10.52 4.11
N SER A 86 1.76 -10.90 3.51
CA SER A 86 1.45 -10.63 2.11
C SER A 86 0.74 -9.29 2.00
N VAL A 87 1.12 -8.51 0.98
CA VAL A 87 0.50 -7.23 0.64
C VAL A 87 -0.07 -7.33 -0.76
N ASP A 88 -1.38 -7.11 -0.90
CA ASP A 88 -1.98 -6.97 -2.23
C ASP A 88 -1.80 -5.55 -2.76
N VAL A 89 -0.75 -5.38 -3.55
CA VAL A 89 -0.40 -4.11 -4.19
C VAL A 89 -1.32 -3.72 -5.35
N ALA A 90 -2.15 -4.66 -5.85
CA ALA A 90 -3.16 -4.40 -6.87
C ALA A 90 -4.49 -3.92 -6.26
N SER A 91 -4.64 -4.04 -4.94
CA SER A 91 -5.79 -3.53 -4.22
C SER A 91 -5.68 -2.01 -3.93
N PRO A 92 -6.79 -1.25 -4.01
CA PRO A 92 -6.85 0.11 -3.49
C PRO A 92 -6.50 0.18 -1.99
N PRO A 93 -5.82 1.25 -1.53
CA PRO A 93 -5.34 2.40 -2.31
C PRO A 93 -3.96 2.17 -2.97
N LEU A 94 -3.31 1.02 -2.77
CA LEU A 94 -1.94 0.76 -3.20
C LEU A 94 -1.76 0.74 -4.72
N VAL A 95 -2.78 0.33 -5.47
CA VAL A 95 -2.72 0.37 -6.93
C VAL A 95 -2.61 1.80 -7.46
N PHE A 96 -3.27 2.77 -6.82
CA PHE A 96 -3.29 4.17 -7.29
C PHE A 96 -1.89 4.79 -7.29
N ILE A 97 -1.06 4.45 -6.31
CA ILE A 97 0.31 4.99 -6.19
C ILE A 97 1.30 4.38 -7.21
N ARG A 98 0.86 3.40 -7.99
CA ARG A 98 1.69 2.65 -8.95
C ARG A 98 1.37 2.95 -10.42
N VAL A 99 0.22 3.57 -10.72
CA VAL A 99 -0.23 3.81 -12.11
C VAL A 99 0.63 4.86 -12.83
N CYS A 100 0.61 6.11 -12.34
CA CYS A 100 1.40 7.20 -12.91
C CYS A 100 1.76 8.23 -11.83
N ARG A 101 2.58 9.23 -12.19
CA ARG A 101 3.00 10.29 -11.25
C ARG A 101 1.81 11.08 -10.72
N LEU A 102 0.86 11.45 -11.58
CA LEU A 102 -0.34 12.19 -11.20
C LEU A 102 -1.16 11.40 -10.16
N TRP A 103 -1.46 10.14 -10.45
CA TRP A 103 -2.26 9.29 -9.55
C TRP A 103 -1.60 9.12 -8.18
N ARG A 104 -0.27 8.96 -8.15
CA ARG A 104 0.48 8.87 -6.90
C ARG A 104 0.34 10.14 -6.06
N VAL A 105 0.54 11.30 -6.66
CA VAL A 105 0.42 12.59 -5.96
C VAL A 105 -0.99 12.76 -5.40
N VAL A 106 -2.01 12.50 -6.23
CA VAL A 106 -3.41 12.65 -5.85
C VAL A 106 -3.82 11.65 -4.77
N ALA A 107 -3.43 10.38 -4.89
CA ALA A 107 -3.71 9.39 -3.86
C ALA A 107 -3.04 9.75 -2.54
N HIS A 108 -1.78 10.20 -2.54
CA HIS A 108 -1.08 10.60 -1.31
C HIS A 108 -1.70 11.83 -0.63
N SER A 109 -2.20 12.80 -1.40
CA SER A 109 -2.80 14.03 -0.86
C SER A 109 -4.27 13.88 -0.44
N THR A 110 -4.90 12.75 -0.76
CA THR A 110 -6.33 12.55 -0.49
C THR A 110 -6.50 11.68 0.74
N ALA A 111 -6.62 12.31 1.91
CA ALA A 111 -6.71 11.63 3.20
C ALA A 111 -7.77 10.52 3.25
N GLY A 112 -8.95 10.75 2.67
CA GLY A 112 -10.05 9.78 2.66
C GLY A 112 -9.71 8.44 2.00
N VAL A 113 -8.78 8.43 1.05
CA VAL A 113 -8.29 7.21 0.37
C VAL A 113 -7.54 6.28 1.33
N TRP A 114 -6.98 6.82 2.42
CA TRP A 114 -6.23 6.08 3.45
C TRP A 114 -7.02 5.88 4.76
N SER A 115 -8.27 6.35 4.82
CA SER A 115 -9.11 6.27 6.03
C SER A 115 -9.70 4.88 6.30
N ARG A 116 -9.43 3.89 5.43
CA ARG A 116 -9.93 2.52 5.56
C ARG A 116 -8.81 1.52 5.28
N ILE A 117 -8.76 0.46 6.08
CA ILE A 117 -7.79 -0.62 5.93
C ILE A 117 -8.36 -1.94 6.45
N GLN A 118 -8.16 -3.02 5.70
CA GLN A 118 -8.48 -4.37 6.13
C GLN A 118 -7.20 -5.20 6.34
N VAL A 119 -7.14 -5.87 7.48
CA VAL A 119 -6.05 -6.75 7.86
C VAL A 119 -6.61 -8.12 8.18
N VAL A 120 -6.09 -9.14 7.48
CA VAL A 120 -6.39 -10.54 7.77
C VAL A 120 -5.32 -11.08 8.72
N LEU A 121 -5.75 -11.51 9.91
CA LEU A 121 -4.87 -12.09 10.92
C LEU A 121 -4.95 -13.62 10.88
N PRO A 122 -3.86 -14.32 11.24
CA PRO A 122 -3.91 -15.76 11.42
C PRO A 122 -4.66 -16.05 12.72
N GLY A 123 -5.56 -17.03 12.73
CA GLY A 123 -6.32 -17.47 13.92
C GLY A 123 -5.50 -18.05 15.07
N LYS A 124 -4.17 -17.84 15.09
CA LYS A 124 -3.28 -18.18 16.21
C LYS A 124 -2.71 -16.89 16.78
N TYR A 125 -2.77 -16.74 18.10
CA TYR A 125 -2.14 -15.66 18.87
C TYR A 125 -0.61 -15.72 18.72
N LYS A 126 -0.10 -15.18 17.61
CA LYS A 126 1.33 -14.93 17.39
C LYS A 126 1.57 -13.43 17.42
N PRO A 127 2.68 -12.96 18.03
CA PRO A 127 3.05 -11.55 17.98
C PRO A 127 3.09 -11.07 16.54
N LEU A 128 2.43 -9.94 16.27
CA LEU A 128 2.44 -9.32 14.95
C LEU A 128 3.87 -8.93 14.60
N LYS A 129 4.28 -9.22 13.36
CA LYS A 129 5.61 -8.83 12.88
C LYS A 129 5.73 -7.29 12.87
N PRO A 130 6.92 -6.72 13.12
CA PRO A 130 7.13 -5.27 13.22
C PRO A 130 6.74 -4.48 11.96
N PHE A 131 6.63 -5.15 10.82
CA PHE A 131 6.20 -4.56 9.56
C PHE A 131 4.74 -4.09 9.57
N LEU A 132 3.82 -4.82 10.22
CA LEU A 132 2.40 -4.44 10.23
C LEU A 132 2.17 -3.15 11.04
N PRO A 133 2.71 -2.96 12.26
CA PRO A 133 2.67 -1.67 12.95
C PRO A 133 3.19 -0.51 12.12
N TYR A 134 4.30 -0.69 11.40
CA TYR A 134 4.86 0.36 10.53
C TYR A 134 3.91 0.73 9.38
N LEU A 135 3.30 -0.27 8.74
CA LEU A 135 2.31 -0.02 7.68
C LEU A 135 1.08 0.71 8.22
N LEU A 136 0.54 0.27 9.36
CA LEU A 136 -0.58 0.93 10.02
C LEU A 136 -0.23 2.39 10.35
N GLN A 137 1.02 2.65 10.77
CA GLN A 137 1.50 4.01 11.01
C GLN A 137 1.54 4.86 9.72
N CYS A 138 1.97 4.32 8.57
CA CYS A 138 1.91 5.06 7.32
C CYS A 138 0.44 5.27 6.84
N TRP A 139 -0.50 4.36 7.16
CA TRP A 139 -1.94 4.60 6.94
C TRP A 139 -2.46 5.74 7.81
N LEU A 140 -2.19 5.70 9.12
CA LEU A 140 -2.56 6.75 10.08
C LEU A 140 -2.02 8.12 9.63
N ALA A 141 -0.74 8.19 9.29
CA ALA A 141 -0.11 9.43 8.85
C ALA A 141 -0.78 10.01 7.59
N ARG A 142 -1.20 9.15 6.65
CA ARG A 142 -1.85 9.58 5.41
C ARG A 142 -3.34 9.88 5.56
N SER A 143 -4.02 9.26 6.52
CA SER A 143 -5.42 9.59 6.85
C SER A 143 -5.58 10.98 7.48
N GLY A 144 -4.48 11.59 7.94
CA GLY A 144 -4.49 12.95 8.47
C GLY A 144 -5.37 13.06 9.71
N SER A 145 -6.34 13.98 9.67
CA SER A 145 -7.33 14.18 10.74
C SER A 145 -8.57 13.30 10.61
N LEU A 146 -8.68 12.48 9.56
CA LEU A 146 -9.83 11.60 9.39
C LEU A 146 -9.70 10.35 10.27
N PRO A 147 -10.82 9.83 10.82
CA PRO A 147 -10.80 8.59 11.58
C PRO A 147 -10.40 7.42 10.67
N LEU A 148 -9.46 6.59 11.16
CA LEU A 148 -9.09 5.34 10.50
C LEU A 148 -10.08 4.23 10.87
N THR A 149 -10.76 3.68 9.88
CA THR A 149 -11.60 2.48 10.02
C THR A 149 -10.78 1.24 9.73
N LEU A 150 -10.58 0.41 10.76
CA LEU A 150 -9.81 -0.84 10.69
C LEU A 150 -10.73 -2.05 10.70
N TYR A 151 -10.68 -2.85 9.64
CA TYR A 151 -11.37 -4.15 9.54
C TYR A 151 -10.39 -5.26 9.86
N ILE A 152 -10.70 -6.07 10.88
CA ILE A 152 -9.89 -7.22 11.28
C ILE A 152 -10.67 -8.47 10.93
N VAL A 153 -10.12 -9.27 10.02
CA VAL A 153 -10.72 -10.55 9.60
C VAL A 153 -9.85 -11.68 10.12
N ASP A 154 -10.44 -12.57 10.90
CA ASP A 154 -9.81 -13.84 11.25
C ASP A 154 -10.00 -14.80 10.08
N LYS A 155 -8.91 -15.28 9.48
CA LYS A 155 -9.00 -16.40 8.55
C LYS A 155 -9.08 -17.67 9.40
N PRO A 156 -10.24 -18.36 9.45
CA PRO A 156 -10.27 -19.67 10.05
C PRO A 156 -9.22 -20.50 9.33
N LEU A 157 -8.30 -21.09 10.08
CA LEU A 157 -7.44 -22.11 9.52
C LEU A 157 -8.39 -23.11 8.87
N HIS A 158 -8.14 -23.47 7.60
CA HIS A 158 -8.68 -24.70 7.07
C HIS A 158 -8.25 -25.77 8.08
N ARG A 159 -9.17 -26.15 8.98
CA ARG A 159 -9.09 -27.42 9.68
C ARG A 159 -9.02 -28.38 8.51
N GLN A 160 -7.88 -29.03 8.31
CA GLN A 160 -7.83 -30.16 7.40
C GLN A 160 -8.99 -31.04 7.87
N LEU A 161 -10.06 -31.10 7.08
CA LEU A 161 -10.93 -32.25 7.16
C LEU A 161 -10.00 -33.38 6.79
N GLU A 162 -9.54 -34.11 7.80
CA GLU A 162 -9.16 -35.50 7.65
C GLU A 162 -10.18 -36.12 6.69
N PRO A 163 -9.76 -36.75 5.58
CA PRO A 163 -10.70 -37.54 4.80
C PRO A 163 -11.29 -38.58 5.76
N ASP A 164 -12.62 -38.62 5.87
CA ASP A 164 -13.31 -39.59 6.73
C ASP A 164 -12.73 -40.98 6.48
N PRO A 165 -12.15 -41.64 7.51
CA PRO A 165 -11.82 -43.04 7.38
C PRO A 165 -13.14 -43.79 7.53
N LEU A 166 -13.76 -44.12 6.40
CA LEU A 166 -14.55 -45.33 6.10
C LEU A 166 -15.64 -45.03 5.06
N GLY A 167 -15.51 -45.70 3.92
CA GLY A 167 -16.45 -45.71 2.79
C GLY A 167 -15.81 -46.40 1.60
#